data_AF-A0A7X5IT35-F1
#
_entry.id   AF-A0A7X5IT35-F1
#
_cell.length_a   1.000
_cell.length_b   1.000
_cell.length_c   1.000
_cell.angle_alpha   90.00
_cell.angle_beta   90.00
_cell.angle_gamma   90.00
#
_symmetry.space_group_name_H-M   'P 1'
#
loop_
_entity.id
_entity.type
_entity.pdbx_description
1 polymer ?
#
loop_
_entity_poly.entity_id
_entity_poly.type
_entity_poly.pdbx_seq_one_letter_code
_entity_poly.pdbx_strand_id
1 'polypeptide(L)'
;LVTHEHKDHCAAAGGLLRRGLPVYMTEGTAQALELPDAEILVPETPVTLGAFRVLAFPVWHDAREPCGFLIDEPGTGDRLLFAADTRGLNRIVPRVALAALECNYCEELLARSERIPDSLKERIRHTHFDLGGLIGYLRKLDLSRCRRLYLLHLSSAHADENRIRRAFSKEFPGLEVIICPK
;
A
#
# COMPACT_ATOMS: atom_id res chain seq x y z
N LEU A 1 0.70 -6.37 -11.46
CA LEU A 1 0.25 -5.05 -10.97
C LEU A 1 1.47 -4.35 -10.38
N VAL A 2 1.79 -3.15 -10.83
CA VAL A 2 2.89 -2.32 -10.30
C VAL A 2 2.28 -1.04 -9.75
N THR A 3 2.62 -0.70 -8.50
CA THR A 3 2.06 0.47 -7.80
C THR A 3 2.64 1.79 -8.31
N HIS A 4 3.95 1.83 -8.51
CA HIS A 4 4.71 3.02 -8.93
C HIS A 4 6.13 2.63 -9.39
N GLU A 5 6.92 3.60 -9.85
CA GLU A 5 8.19 3.39 -10.54
C GLU A 5 9.45 3.18 -9.66
N HIS A 6 9.34 3.13 -8.33
CA HIS A 6 10.50 2.86 -7.49
C HIS A 6 10.99 1.41 -7.67
N LYS A 7 12.30 1.23 -7.60
CA LYS A 7 12.97 -0.01 -8.04
C LYS A 7 12.53 -1.24 -7.25
N ASP A 8 12.30 -1.10 -5.95
CA ASP A 8 11.80 -2.15 -5.08
C ASP A 8 10.36 -2.59 -5.42
N HIS A 9 9.61 -1.78 -6.18
CA HIS A 9 8.28 -2.12 -6.69
C HIS A 9 8.27 -2.61 -8.14
N CYS A 10 9.24 -2.19 -8.96
CA CYS A 10 9.20 -2.39 -10.41
C CYS A 10 10.41 -3.13 -11.01
N ALA A 11 11.42 -3.52 -10.21
CA ALA A 11 12.67 -4.10 -10.71
C ALA A 11 12.49 -5.25 -11.70
N ALA A 12 11.44 -6.07 -11.55
CA ALA A 12 11.16 -7.19 -12.43
C ALA A 12 10.28 -6.83 -13.65
N ALA A 13 9.64 -5.65 -13.69
CA ALA A 13 8.59 -5.31 -14.65
C ALA A 13 9.04 -5.48 -16.11
N GLY A 14 10.13 -4.82 -16.53
CA GLY A 14 10.65 -4.96 -17.88
C GLY A 14 11.12 -6.38 -18.20
N GLY A 15 11.60 -7.13 -17.21
CA GLY A 15 12.00 -8.53 -17.38
C GLY A 15 10.81 -9.48 -17.61
N LEU A 16 9.67 -9.20 -16.97
CA LEU A 16 8.42 -9.94 -17.17
C LEU A 16 7.82 -9.65 -18.55
N LEU A 17 7.80 -8.38 -18.97
CA LEU A 17 7.35 -7.98 -20.32
C LEU A 17 8.17 -8.67 -21.41
N ARG A 18 9.51 -8.68 -21.30
CA ARG A 18 10.38 -9.40 -22.26
C ARG A 18 10.12 -10.92 -22.33
N ARG A 19 9.50 -11.50 -21.29
CA ARG A 19 9.09 -12.90 -21.25
C ARG A 19 7.66 -13.12 -21.74
N GLY A 20 7.00 -12.08 -22.25
CA GLY A 20 5.62 -12.14 -22.73
C GLY A 20 4.56 -12.20 -21.62
N LEU A 21 4.92 -11.85 -20.38
CA LEU A 21 3.96 -11.77 -19.28
C LEU A 21 3.39 -10.34 -19.21
N PRO A 22 2.05 -10.18 -19.09
CA PRO A 22 1.46 -8.86 -18.99
C PRO A 22 1.83 -8.21 -17.65
N VAL A 23 2.19 -6.93 -17.71
CA VAL A 23 2.48 -6.12 -16.53
C VAL A 23 1.59 -4.89 -16.57
N TYR A 24 0.75 -4.75 -15.54
CA TYR A 24 -0.23 -3.69 -15.42
C TYR A 24 0.26 -2.57 -14.52
N MET A 25 0.15 -1.32 -14.95
CA MET A 25 0.57 -0.12 -14.20
C MET A 25 -0.16 1.13 -14.71
N THR A 26 -0.08 2.24 -13.99
CA THR A 26 -0.61 3.53 -14.44
C THR A 26 0.23 4.12 -15.58
N GLU A 27 -0.33 5.05 -16.35
CA GLU A 27 0.35 5.65 -17.50
C GLU A 27 1.64 6.37 -17.09
N GLY A 28 1.59 7.17 -16.01
CA GLY A 28 2.76 7.87 -15.48
C GLY A 28 3.86 6.91 -15.01
N THR A 29 3.49 5.75 -14.45
CA THR A 29 4.45 4.71 -14.08
C THR A 29 5.10 4.09 -15.33
N ALA A 30 4.32 3.76 -16.36
CA ALA A 30 4.84 3.19 -17.61
C ALA A 30 5.80 4.17 -18.31
N GLN A 31 5.45 5.45 -18.35
CA GLN A 31 6.29 6.50 -18.90
C GLN A 31 7.61 6.66 -18.11
N ALA A 32 7.55 6.66 -16.77
CA ALA A 32 8.73 6.78 -15.93
C ALA A 32 9.70 5.60 -16.08
N LEU A 33 9.18 4.41 -16.38
CA LEU A 33 9.96 3.19 -16.57
C LEU A 33 10.37 2.93 -18.03
N GLU A 34 9.90 3.75 -18.98
CA GLU A 34 10.09 3.55 -20.42
C GLU A 34 9.59 2.16 -20.88
N LEU A 35 8.42 1.75 -20.39
CA LEU A 35 7.78 0.46 -20.69
C LEU A 35 6.51 0.64 -21.54
N PRO A 36 6.62 0.89 -22.86
CA PRO A 36 5.46 1.16 -23.71
C PRO A 36 4.55 -0.07 -23.90
N ASP A 37 5.07 -1.28 -23.70
CA ASP A 37 4.33 -2.54 -23.83
C ASP A 37 3.57 -2.93 -22.53
N ALA A 38 3.57 -2.06 -21.53
CA ALA A 38 2.81 -2.28 -20.30
C ALA A 38 1.30 -2.10 -20.54
N GLU A 39 0.50 -2.88 -19.81
CA GLU A 39 -0.95 -2.76 -19.81
C GLU A 39 -1.36 -1.56 -18.93
N ILE A 40 -1.98 -0.55 -19.53
CA ILE A 40 -2.32 0.69 -18.82
C ILE A 40 -3.58 0.52 -17.98
N LEU A 41 -3.45 0.81 -16.68
CA LEU A 41 -4.55 0.96 -15.74
C LEU A 41 -4.92 2.44 -15.65
N VAL A 42 -6.10 2.79 -16.15
CA VAL A 42 -6.67 4.13 -15.93
C VAL A 42 -7.21 4.18 -14.50
N PRO A 43 -6.76 5.13 -13.65
CA PRO A 43 -7.27 5.25 -12.29
C PRO A 43 -8.79 5.39 -12.24
N GLU A 44 -9.40 4.82 -11.19
CA GLU A 44 -10.87 4.75 -11.00
C GLU A 44 -11.65 3.98 -12.08
N THR A 45 -10.96 3.35 -13.03
CA THR A 45 -11.59 2.51 -14.07
C THR A 45 -11.31 1.04 -13.78
N PRO A 46 -12.33 0.24 -13.39
CA PRO A 46 -12.13 -1.17 -13.11
C PRO A 46 -11.82 -1.98 -14.38
N VAL A 47 -10.87 -2.90 -14.26
CA VAL A 47 -10.53 -3.91 -15.28
C VAL A 47 -10.73 -5.32 -14.74
N THR A 48 -10.93 -6.29 -15.62
CA THR A 48 -11.04 -7.70 -15.24
C THR A 48 -9.74 -8.42 -15.55
N LEU A 49 -9.08 -8.95 -14.52
CA LEU A 49 -7.84 -9.72 -14.63
C LEU A 49 -8.08 -11.14 -14.13
N GLY A 50 -8.24 -12.08 -15.06
CA GLY A 50 -8.65 -13.45 -14.73
C GLY A 50 -9.99 -13.46 -13.99
N ALA A 51 -10.01 -14.01 -12.78
CA ALA A 51 -11.20 -14.08 -11.93
C ALA A 51 -11.45 -12.81 -11.09
N PHE A 52 -10.55 -11.83 -11.12
CA PHE A 52 -10.61 -10.67 -10.25
C PHE A 52 -11.02 -9.41 -11.00
N ARG A 53 -11.77 -8.54 -10.32
CA ARG A 53 -12.02 -7.16 -10.77
C ARG A 53 -11.06 -6.25 -10.01
N VAL A 54 -10.19 -5.56 -10.74
CA VAL A 54 -9.15 -4.70 -10.18
C VAL A 54 -9.47 -3.25 -10.51
N LEU A 55 -9.44 -2.37 -9.51
CA LEU A 55 -9.50 -0.92 -9.68
C LEU A 55 -8.22 -0.33 -9.09
N ALA A 56 -7.46 0.38 -9.92
CA ALA A 56 -6.36 1.23 -9.46
C ALA A 56 -6.92 2.56 -8.94
N PHE A 57 -6.33 3.10 -7.89
CA PHE A 57 -6.72 4.41 -7.34
C PHE A 57 -5.50 5.23 -6.93
N PRO A 58 -5.54 6.56 -7.06
CA PRO A 58 -4.39 7.41 -6.76
C PRO A 58 -4.05 7.39 -5.27
N VAL A 59 -2.75 7.40 -4.96
CA VAL A 59 -2.21 7.57 -3.60
C VAL A 59 -1.21 8.72 -3.52
N TRP A 60 -0.72 9.06 -2.34
CA TRP A 60 0.24 10.16 -2.16
C TRP A 60 1.64 9.62 -1.86
N HIS A 61 2.50 9.65 -2.87
CA HIS A 61 3.89 9.25 -2.79
C HIS A 61 4.76 10.10 -3.72
N ASP A 62 6.08 10.12 -3.52
CA ASP A 62 7.06 10.82 -4.36
C ASP A 62 7.35 10.05 -5.66
N ALA A 63 6.30 9.77 -6.43
CA ALA A 63 6.31 9.04 -7.69
C ALA A 63 5.42 9.74 -8.73
N ARG A 64 5.55 9.38 -10.01
CA ARG A 64 4.93 10.09 -11.14
C ARG A 64 3.42 9.90 -11.21
N GLU A 65 2.94 8.68 -11.00
CA GLU A 65 1.50 8.39 -10.89
C GLU A 65 1.25 7.16 -10.00
N PRO A 66 1.56 7.25 -8.69
CA PRO A 66 1.45 6.13 -7.78
C PRO A 66 0.00 5.73 -7.53
N CYS A 67 -0.25 4.43 -7.41
CA CYS A 67 -1.57 3.90 -7.13
C CYS A 67 -1.60 2.79 -6.06
N GLY A 68 -2.74 2.68 -5.40
CA GLY A 68 -3.18 1.49 -4.68
C GLY A 68 -4.20 0.70 -5.51
N PHE A 69 -4.60 -0.46 -5.00
CA PHE A 69 -5.55 -1.34 -5.69
C PHE A 69 -6.71 -1.75 -4.79
N LEU A 70 -7.91 -1.75 -5.36
CA LEU A 70 -9.02 -2.54 -4.87
C LEU A 70 -9.13 -3.79 -5.74
N ILE A 71 -9.05 -4.96 -5.13
CA ILE A 71 -9.16 -6.24 -5.84
C ILE A 71 -10.40 -6.95 -5.29
N ASP A 72 -11.44 -7.00 -6.10
CA ASP A 72 -12.69 -7.68 -5.82
C ASP A 72 -12.63 -9.11 -6.38
N GLU A 73 -13.05 -10.08 -5.59
CA GLU A 73 -13.32 -11.46 -6.03
C GLU A 73 -14.85 -11.63 -6.16
N PRO A 74 -15.43 -11.57 -7.37
CA PRO A 74 -16.87 -11.50 -7.54
C PRO A 74 -17.64 -12.72 -7.02
N GLY A 75 -16.99 -13.89 -6.93
CA GLY A 75 -17.62 -15.13 -6.47
C GLY A 75 -18.00 -15.10 -4.99
N THR A 76 -17.12 -14.60 -4.13
CA THR A 76 -17.39 -14.45 -2.68
C THR A 76 -17.87 -13.05 -2.30
N GLY A 77 -17.62 -12.06 -3.16
CA GLY A 77 -17.82 -10.65 -2.84
C GLY A 77 -16.76 -10.07 -1.90
N ASP A 78 -15.66 -10.79 -1.65
CA ASP A 78 -14.54 -10.30 -0.88
C ASP A 78 -13.76 -9.23 -1.64
N ARG A 79 -13.26 -8.25 -0.87
CA ARG A 79 -12.41 -7.17 -1.37
C ARG A 79 -11.10 -7.11 -0.60
N LEU A 80 -10.00 -7.07 -1.34
CA LEU A 80 -8.70 -6.65 -0.85
C LEU A 80 -8.51 -5.15 -1.11
N LEU A 81 -8.22 -4.40 -0.04
CA LEU A 81 -7.65 -3.06 -0.11
C LEU A 81 -6.13 -3.16 -0.03
N PHE A 82 -5.42 -2.75 -1.08
CA PHE A 82 -3.97 -2.74 -1.14
C PHE A 82 -3.45 -1.32 -1.33
N ALA A 83 -2.54 -0.87 -0.46
CA ALA A 83 -1.77 0.35 -0.65
C ALA A 83 -0.44 0.26 0.11
N ALA A 84 0.66 0.37 -0.62
CA ALA A 84 2.00 0.53 -0.08
C ALA A 84 2.54 1.90 -0.49
N ASP A 85 3.56 2.38 0.22
CA ASP A 85 4.25 3.64 -0.06
C ASP A 85 3.28 4.81 -0.26
N THR A 86 2.59 5.19 0.81
CA THR A 86 1.71 6.35 0.84
C THR A 86 1.65 6.99 2.22
N ARG A 87 1.66 8.33 2.29
CA ARG A 87 1.51 9.07 3.55
C ARG A 87 0.12 9.05 4.16
N GLY A 88 -0.86 8.50 3.44
CA GLY A 88 -2.24 8.52 3.88
C GLY A 88 -3.22 8.00 2.84
N LEU A 89 -4.45 7.78 3.27
CA LEU A 89 -5.59 7.45 2.41
C LEU A 89 -6.82 8.23 2.87
N ASN A 90 -7.53 8.84 1.92
CA ASN A 90 -8.81 9.50 2.18
C ASN A 90 -10.00 8.69 1.62
N ARG A 91 -9.73 7.62 0.88
CA ARG A 91 -10.77 6.78 0.29
C ARG A 91 -11.46 5.96 1.39
N ILE A 92 -12.77 6.15 1.53
CA ILE A 92 -13.61 5.23 2.31
C ILE A 92 -13.93 4.02 1.44
N VAL A 93 -13.49 2.85 1.89
CA VAL A 93 -13.63 1.60 1.14
C VAL A 93 -14.66 0.72 1.84
N PRO A 94 -15.79 0.39 1.19
CA PRO A 94 -16.77 -0.51 1.76
C PRO A 94 -16.34 -1.97 1.59
N ARG A 95 -16.86 -2.85 2.46
CA ARG A 95 -16.75 -4.32 2.37
C ARG A 95 -15.31 -4.84 2.33
N VAL A 96 -14.39 -4.20 3.04
CA VAL A 96 -13.00 -4.67 3.12
C VAL A 96 -13.00 -6.03 3.82
N ALA A 97 -12.63 -7.09 3.10
CA ALA A 97 -12.45 -8.43 3.65
C ALA A 97 -10.99 -8.64 4.07
N LEU A 98 -10.06 -8.09 3.29
CA LEU A 98 -8.63 -8.10 3.53
C LEU A 98 -8.07 -6.70 3.32
N ALA A 99 -7.11 -6.29 4.13
CA ALA A 99 -6.35 -5.07 3.92
C ALA A 99 -4.85 -5.40 3.93
N ALA A 100 -4.10 -4.85 2.98
CA ALA A 100 -2.66 -4.90 2.91
C ALA A 100 -2.14 -3.47 2.77
N LEU A 101 -1.76 -2.89 3.90
CA LEU A 101 -1.51 -1.46 4.05
C LEU A 101 -0.13 -1.21 4.65
N GLU A 102 0.55 -0.19 4.17
CA GLU A 102 1.80 0.28 4.76
C GLU A 102 1.61 0.75 6.22
N CYS A 103 2.54 0.33 7.08
CA CYS A 103 2.74 0.88 8.42
C CYS A 103 4.24 1.05 8.65
N ASN A 104 4.80 2.16 8.16
CA ASN A 104 6.23 2.30 7.98
C ASN A 104 6.99 2.56 9.27
N TYR A 105 6.54 3.49 10.10
CA TYR A 105 7.28 3.90 11.30
C TYR A 105 6.36 4.24 12.47
N CYS A 106 6.95 4.33 13.65
CA CYS A 106 6.34 4.98 14.80
C CYS A 106 6.89 6.40 14.90
N GLU A 107 6.03 7.41 14.83
CA GLU A 107 6.43 8.84 14.82
C GLU A 107 7.45 9.19 15.91
N GLU A 108 7.22 8.69 17.12
CA GLU A 108 8.10 8.93 18.27
C GLU A 108 9.53 8.35 18.08
N LEU A 109 9.66 7.22 17.36
CA LEU A 109 10.94 6.60 17.05
C LEU A 109 11.67 7.33 15.92
N LEU A 110 10.92 7.86 14.95
CA LEU A 110 11.47 8.67 13.86
C LEU A 110 11.97 10.03 14.40
N ALA A 111 11.15 10.71 15.21
CA ALA A 111 11.45 12.03 15.75
C ALA A 111 12.74 12.05 16.58
N ARG A 112 12.94 11.04 17.44
CA ARG A 112 14.13 10.89 18.29
C ARG A 112 15.38 10.39 17.56
N SER A 113 15.28 10.07 16.27
CA SER A 113 16.41 9.53 15.53
C SER A 113 17.45 10.62 15.27
N GLU A 114 18.66 10.43 15.82
CA GLU A 114 19.82 11.29 15.53
C GLU A 114 20.63 10.78 14.32
N ARG A 115 20.28 9.61 13.78
CA ARG A 115 21.02 8.93 12.71
C ARG A 115 20.71 9.46 11.31
N ILE A 116 19.66 10.25 11.17
CA ILE A 116 19.20 10.80 9.89
C ILE A 116 18.91 12.30 10.03
N PRO A 117 19.16 13.09 8.97
CA PRO A 117 18.87 14.52 8.98
C PRO A 117 17.37 14.77 9.03
N ASP A 118 16.98 15.95 9.54
CA ASP A 118 15.56 16.31 9.67
C ASP A 118 14.85 16.39 8.32
N SER A 119 15.55 16.77 7.25
CA SER A 119 14.99 16.73 5.89
C SER A 119 14.53 15.33 5.47
N LEU A 120 15.25 14.28 5.88
CA LEU A 120 14.84 12.90 5.60
C LEU A 120 13.66 12.48 6.48
N LYS A 121 13.59 12.93 7.74
CA LYS A 121 12.42 12.70 8.60
C LYS A 121 11.17 13.34 7.99
N GLU A 122 11.25 14.58 7.55
CA GLU A 122 10.14 15.27 6.88
C GLU A 122 9.71 14.56 5.60
N ARG A 123 10.67 14.11 4.77
CA ARG A 123 10.34 13.29 3.61
C ARG A 123 9.55 12.04 4.03
N ILE A 124 10.03 11.29 5.01
CA ILE A 124 9.35 10.07 5.51
C ILE A 124 7.90 10.39 5.96
N ARG A 125 7.70 11.49 6.69
CA ARG A 125 6.35 11.95 7.11
C ARG A 125 5.45 12.31 5.94
N HIS A 126 6.02 12.80 4.85
CA HIS A 126 5.29 13.19 3.65
C HIS A 126 5.08 12.06 2.64
N THR A 127 5.75 10.92 2.78
CA THR A 127 5.67 9.83 1.79
C THR A 127 5.14 8.51 2.35
N HIS A 128 5.11 8.30 3.67
CA HIS A 128 4.77 7.01 4.27
C HIS A 128 3.80 7.10 5.46
N PHE A 129 2.97 6.07 5.61
CA PHE A 129 2.04 5.91 6.73
C PHE A 129 2.79 5.64 8.03
N ASP A 130 2.53 6.44 9.06
CA ASP A 130 2.91 6.08 10.43
C ASP A 130 1.84 5.22 11.10
N LEU A 131 2.20 4.58 12.22
CA LEU A 131 1.28 3.78 13.03
C LEU A 131 0.00 4.55 13.42
N GLY A 132 0.13 5.81 13.85
CA GLY A 132 -1.00 6.63 14.28
C GLY A 132 -1.92 6.98 13.12
N GLY A 133 -1.35 7.39 11.99
CA GLY A 133 -2.07 7.68 10.75
C GLY A 133 -2.85 6.47 10.25
N LEU A 134 -2.24 5.29 10.22
CA LEU A 134 -2.92 4.07 9.76
C LEU A 134 -4.09 3.68 10.66
N ILE A 135 -3.90 3.72 12.00
CA ILE A 135 -4.99 3.50 12.95
C ILE A 135 -6.12 4.52 12.71
N GLY A 136 -5.77 5.79 12.54
CA GLY A 136 -6.72 6.86 12.27
C GLY A 136 -7.50 6.66 10.97
N TYR A 137 -6.87 6.12 9.93
CA TYR A 137 -7.53 5.77 8.68
C TYR A 137 -8.48 4.58 8.85
N LEU A 138 -8.02 3.50 9.49
CA LEU A 138 -8.80 2.28 9.68
C LEU A 138 -10.07 2.50 10.52
N ARG A 139 -10.04 3.42 11.50
CA ARG A 139 -11.23 3.83 12.26
C ARG A 139 -12.34 4.46 11.41
N LYS A 140 -12.02 4.95 10.20
CA LYS A 140 -13.00 5.50 9.26
C LYS A 140 -13.64 4.43 8.38
N LEU A 141 -13.10 3.22 8.37
CA LEU A 141 -13.59 2.12 7.55
C LEU A 141 -14.56 1.24 8.33
N ASP A 142 -15.53 0.66 7.61
CA ASP A 142 -16.27 -0.48 8.13
C ASP A 142 -15.42 -1.74 7.99
N LEU A 143 -14.89 -2.19 9.13
CA LEU A 143 -14.04 -3.37 9.25
C LEU A 143 -14.81 -4.62 9.72
N SER A 144 -16.14 -4.58 9.79
CA SER A 144 -16.96 -5.71 10.27
C SER A 144 -16.75 -7.02 9.50
N ARG A 145 -16.34 -6.93 8.23
CA ARG A 145 -15.99 -8.06 7.36
C ARG A 145 -14.49 -8.31 7.25
N CYS A 146 -13.67 -7.41 7.79
CA CYS A 146 -12.22 -7.49 7.63
C CYS A 146 -11.70 -8.59 8.54
N ARG A 147 -11.26 -9.69 7.94
CA ARG A 147 -10.70 -10.84 8.66
C ARG A 147 -9.21 -10.67 8.94
N ARG A 148 -8.47 -10.01 8.04
CA ARG A 148 -7.01 -9.86 8.15
C ARG A 148 -6.52 -8.51 7.67
N LEU A 149 -5.57 -7.96 8.42
CA LEU A 149 -4.77 -6.80 8.06
C LEU A 149 -3.30 -7.23 7.95
N TYR A 150 -2.73 -7.09 6.76
CA TYR A 150 -1.32 -7.25 6.49
C TYR A 150 -0.64 -5.88 6.56
N LEU A 151 0.34 -5.73 7.45
CA LEU A 151 1.14 -4.52 7.60
C LEU A 151 2.39 -4.64 6.75
N LEU A 152 2.53 -3.73 5.81
CA LEU A 152 3.59 -3.70 4.81
C LEU A 152 4.65 -2.65 5.18
N HIS A 153 5.87 -2.83 4.66
CA HIS A 153 6.89 -1.78 4.55
C HIS A 153 7.36 -1.20 5.90
N LEU A 154 7.41 -2.01 6.96
CA LEU A 154 7.95 -1.56 8.25
C LEU A 154 9.42 -1.16 8.13
N SER A 155 9.76 0.04 8.62
CA SER A 155 11.11 0.55 8.71
C SER A 155 11.99 -0.30 9.61
N SER A 156 13.22 -0.58 9.18
CA SER A 156 14.24 -1.24 10.02
C SER A 156 14.73 -0.40 11.18
N ALA A 157 14.67 0.92 11.06
CA ALA A 157 15.27 1.82 12.03
C ALA A 157 14.23 2.52 12.91
N HIS A 158 12.99 2.67 12.41
CA HIS A 158 11.99 3.57 13.02
C HIS A 158 10.65 2.88 13.31
N ALA A 159 10.58 1.55 13.26
CA ALA A 159 9.42 0.77 13.67
C ALA A 159 9.74 -0.13 14.88
N ASP A 160 8.73 -0.42 15.69
CA ASP A 160 8.77 -1.42 16.76
C ASP A 160 7.59 -2.36 16.57
N GLU A 161 7.87 -3.59 16.11
CA GLU A 161 6.83 -4.59 15.82
C GLU A 161 5.96 -4.91 17.04
N ASN A 162 6.56 -5.01 18.23
CA ASN A 162 5.82 -5.32 19.45
C ASN A 162 4.88 -4.18 19.82
N ARG A 163 5.34 -2.94 19.66
CA ARG A 163 4.51 -1.74 19.85
C ARG A 163 3.36 -1.70 18.84
N ILE A 164 3.65 -1.93 17.57
CA ILE A 164 2.65 -1.97 16.48
C ILE A 164 1.60 -3.03 16.79
N ARG A 165 2.00 -4.28 17.09
CA ARG A 165 1.06 -5.36 17.45
C ARG A 165 0.16 -4.97 18.62
N ARG A 166 0.73 -4.48 19.72
CA ARG A 166 -0.05 -4.05 20.89
C ARG A 166 -1.05 -2.94 20.56
N ALA A 167 -0.64 -1.95 19.76
CA ALA A 167 -1.52 -0.87 19.36
C ALA A 167 -2.70 -1.41 18.54
N PHE A 168 -2.43 -2.26 17.54
CA PHE A 168 -3.48 -2.86 16.72
C PHE A 168 -4.42 -3.77 17.51
N SER A 169 -3.90 -4.63 18.40
CA SER A 169 -4.74 -5.50 19.24
C SER A 169 -5.64 -4.71 20.18
N LYS A 170 -5.19 -3.54 20.65
CA LYS A 170 -6.00 -2.65 21.50
C LYS A 170 -7.08 -1.92 20.70
N GLU A 171 -6.73 -1.40 19.53
CA GLU A 171 -7.60 -0.54 18.72
C GLU A 171 -8.62 -1.33 17.90
N PHE A 172 -8.27 -2.53 17.47
CA PHE A 172 -9.11 -3.39 16.62
C PHE A 172 -9.19 -4.81 17.20
N PRO A 173 -9.86 -5.00 18.36
CA PRO A 173 -9.96 -6.31 18.99
C PRO A 173 -10.65 -7.32 18.06
N GLY A 174 -10.01 -8.47 17.87
CA GLY A 174 -10.51 -9.54 17.00
C GLY A 174 -10.07 -9.46 15.54
N LEU A 175 -9.45 -8.36 15.10
CA LEU A 175 -8.82 -8.28 13.78
C LEU A 175 -7.47 -9.01 13.80
N GLU A 176 -7.29 -10.00 12.93
CA GLU A 176 -6.00 -10.69 12.78
C GLU A 176 -5.01 -9.77 12.07
N VAL A 177 -3.94 -9.38 12.77
CA VAL A 177 -2.90 -8.49 12.24
C VAL A 177 -1.61 -9.25 11.99
N ILE A 178 -1.18 -9.25 10.73
CA ILE A 178 0.03 -9.91 10.24
C ILE A 178 1.03 -8.84 9.85
N ILE A 179 2.14 -8.77 10.58
CA ILE A 179 3.30 -7.97 10.15
C ILE A 179 4.05 -8.79 9.11
N CYS A 180 4.14 -8.28 7.89
CA CYS A 180 4.87 -8.94 6.81
C CYS A 180 6.38 -8.81 7.03
N PRO A 181 7.16 -9.86 6.71
CA PRO A 181 8.61 -9.77 6.70
C PRO A 181 9.10 -8.79 5.63
N LYS A 182 10.34 -8.35 5.76
CA LYS A 182 11.05 -7.53 4.77
C LYS A 182 11.57 -8.38 3.62
#